data_AF-A0A1B6I304-F1
#
_entry.id   AF-A0A1B6I304-F1
#
_cell.length_a   1.000
_cell.length_b   1.000
_cell.length_c   1.000
_cell.angle_alpha   90.00
_cell.angle_beta   90.00
_cell.angle_gamma   90.00
#
_symmetry.space_group_name_H-M   'P 1'
#
loop_
_entity.id
_entity.type
_entity.pdbx_description
1 polymer ?
#
loop_
_entity_poly.entity_id
_entity_poly.type
_entity_poly.pdbx_seq_one_letter_code
_entity_poly.pdbx_strand_id
1 'polypeptide(L)'
;ITPPRHGDTPGLGGVMALDGRSGSVLWQHWTHRGVLYVDCSTDITADKTNDCVISGKGGVLSALNGRDGTVIWELKKPPTKEEVDVYAVQFIGDVDYDLVPDILTTHSSIQGGQAQGHLLILNGRSGSVLAQVATPNYESVYSHPVVTVGPDGGRIVLLSTGSIESPGGLY
;
A
#
# COMPACT_ATOMS: atom_id res chain seq x y z
N ILE A 1 1.97 1.35 -29.44
CA ILE A 1 1.86 0.64 -28.14
C ILE A 1 0.37 0.45 -27.93
N THR A 2 -0.12 -0.77 -28.07
CA THR A 2 -1.54 -1.09 -28.22
C THR A 2 -2.26 -1.08 -26.85
N PRO A 3 -3.46 -0.49 -26.75
CA PRO A 3 -4.31 -0.64 -25.57
C PRO A 3 -4.70 -2.12 -25.40
N PRO A 4 -5.16 -2.53 -24.20
CA PRO A 4 -5.66 -3.88 -23.97
C PRO A 4 -6.76 -4.22 -24.99
N ARG A 5 -6.72 -5.45 -25.51
CA ARG A 5 -7.69 -5.91 -26.51
C ARG A 5 -9.06 -6.04 -25.88
N HIS A 6 -10.10 -5.72 -26.66
CA HIS A 6 -11.49 -5.97 -26.30
C HIS A 6 -11.68 -7.41 -25.78
N GLY A 7 -11.88 -7.54 -24.47
CA GLY A 7 -11.99 -8.82 -23.76
C GLY A 7 -11.37 -8.79 -22.37
N ASP A 8 -10.33 -7.97 -22.16
CA ASP A 8 -9.82 -7.66 -20.83
C ASP A 8 -10.63 -6.50 -20.26
N THR A 9 -11.17 -6.67 -19.05
CA THR A 9 -11.72 -5.56 -18.27
C THR A 9 -10.69 -4.42 -18.30
N PRO A 10 -11.04 -3.19 -18.73
CA PRO A 10 -10.11 -2.07 -18.64
C PRO A 10 -9.57 -2.01 -17.22
N GLY A 11 -8.26 -1.86 -17.05
CA GLY A 11 -7.69 -1.61 -15.73
C GLY A 11 -8.47 -0.45 -15.12
N LEU A 12 -9.25 -0.73 -14.06
CA LEU A 12 -10.10 0.29 -13.42
C LEU A 12 -9.27 1.30 -12.62
N GLY A 13 -7.94 1.15 -12.66
CA GLY A 13 -6.94 2.09 -12.19
C GLY A 13 -5.57 1.79 -12.80
N GLY A 14 -4.57 2.55 -12.40
CA GLY A 14 -3.18 2.32 -12.76
C GLY A 14 -2.29 3.46 -12.28
N VAL A 15 -1.00 3.28 -12.50
CA VAL A 15 0.03 4.30 -12.27
C VAL A 15 0.81 4.54 -13.56
N MET A 16 1.38 5.74 -13.67
CA MET A 16 2.15 6.18 -14.82
C MET A 16 3.37 6.96 -14.34
N ALA A 17 4.53 6.62 -14.89
CA ALA A 17 5.73 7.43 -14.74
C ALA A 17 5.92 8.35 -15.95
N LEU A 18 6.28 9.59 -15.67
CA LEU A 18 6.51 10.63 -16.68
C LEU A 18 7.93 11.16 -16.55
N ASP A 19 8.56 11.45 -17.69
CA ASP A 19 9.76 12.27 -17.73
C ASP A 19 9.38 13.70 -17.33
N GLY A 20 9.89 14.18 -16.20
CA GLY A 20 9.51 15.48 -15.65
C GLY A 20 9.92 16.69 -16.51
N ARG A 21 10.82 16.50 -17.48
CA ARG A 21 11.29 17.58 -18.38
C ARG A 21 10.43 17.70 -19.63
N SER A 22 10.01 16.56 -20.20
CA SER A 22 9.31 16.48 -21.49
C SER A 22 7.84 16.14 -21.35
N GLY A 23 7.41 15.59 -20.20
CA GLY A 23 6.07 15.03 -20.00
C GLY A 23 5.85 13.71 -20.73
N SER A 24 6.88 13.12 -21.32
CA SER A 24 6.77 11.84 -22.03
C SER A 24 6.52 10.70 -21.06
N VAL A 25 5.68 9.74 -21.45
CA VAL A 25 5.44 8.54 -20.66
C VAL A 25 6.69 7.65 -20.68
N LEU A 26 7.23 7.35 -19.50
CA LEU A 26 8.32 6.39 -19.32
C LEU A 26 7.78 4.97 -19.28
N TRP A 27 6.77 4.73 -18.43
CA TRP A 27 6.07 3.46 -18.30
C TRP A 27 4.68 3.64 -17.68
N GLN A 28 3.85 2.61 -17.81
CA GLN A 28 2.51 2.52 -17.22
C GLN A 28 2.28 1.14 -16.65
N HIS A 29 1.59 1.07 -15.51
CA HIS A 29 1.15 -0.18 -14.92
C HIS A 29 -0.34 -0.10 -14.60
N TRP A 30 -1.13 -1.05 -15.12
CA TRP A 30 -2.58 -1.09 -14.94
C TRP A 30 -2.95 -2.02 -13.80
N THR A 31 -3.92 -1.61 -12.98
CA THR A 31 -4.43 -2.38 -11.85
C THR A 31 -5.90 -2.74 -12.05
N HIS A 32 -6.37 -3.77 -11.36
CA HIS A 32 -7.79 -4.19 -11.44
C HIS A 32 -8.75 -3.16 -10.84
N ARG A 33 -8.26 -2.24 -10.00
CA ARG A 33 -9.03 -1.17 -9.32
C ARG A 33 -8.20 0.09 -9.12
N GLY A 34 -8.88 1.18 -8.74
CA GLY A 34 -8.26 2.50 -8.54
C GLY A 34 -7.11 2.48 -7.53
N VAL A 35 -5.96 3.02 -7.93
CA VAL A 35 -4.82 3.30 -7.04
C VAL A 35 -5.14 4.56 -6.25
N LEU A 36 -4.89 4.54 -4.94
CA LEU A 36 -5.12 5.65 -4.02
C LEU A 36 -3.81 6.28 -3.53
N TYR A 37 -2.73 5.50 -3.50
CA TYR A 37 -1.43 5.96 -3.01
C TYR A 37 -0.26 5.32 -3.77
N VAL A 38 0.85 6.06 -3.82
CA VAL A 38 2.11 5.65 -4.47
C VAL A 38 3.28 6.19 -3.64
N ASP A 39 4.21 5.32 -3.25
CA ASP A 39 5.48 5.67 -2.62
C ASP A 39 6.63 5.07 -3.43
N CYS A 40 7.54 5.91 -3.94
CA CYS A 40 8.70 5.49 -4.74
C CYS A 40 10.04 5.88 -4.08
N SER A 41 10.12 5.76 -2.75
CA SER A 41 11.29 6.22 -1.99
C SER A 41 12.41 5.19 -1.79
N THR A 42 12.23 3.95 -2.25
CA THR A 42 13.14 2.81 -1.92
C THR A 42 13.57 2.03 -3.16
N ASP A 43 14.85 1.68 -3.26
CA ASP A 43 15.38 0.74 -4.27
C ASP A 43 15.29 -0.71 -3.73
N ILE A 44 14.23 -1.43 -4.11
CA ILE A 44 13.96 -2.81 -3.67
C ILE A 44 14.82 -3.80 -4.47
N THR A 45 15.03 -3.52 -5.75
CA THR A 45 15.76 -4.38 -6.71
C THR A 45 17.28 -4.24 -6.63
N ALA A 46 17.79 -3.28 -5.86
CA ALA A 46 19.20 -2.93 -5.75
C ALA A 46 19.84 -2.53 -7.09
N ASP A 47 19.04 -1.93 -7.98
CA ASP A 47 19.45 -1.56 -9.34
C ASP A 47 19.90 -0.10 -9.47
N LYS A 48 19.88 0.66 -8.36
CA LYS A 48 20.12 2.10 -8.20
C LYS A 48 19.00 3.01 -8.70
N THR A 49 17.84 2.45 -8.98
CA THR A 49 16.59 3.18 -9.27
C THR A 49 15.63 2.91 -8.14
N ASN A 50 14.99 3.95 -7.61
CA ASN A 50 13.94 3.72 -6.63
C ASN A 50 12.75 3.04 -7.30
N ASP A 51 12.28 1.98 -6.67
CA ASP A 51 11.07 1.23 -6.97
C ASP A 51 9.87 1.83 -6.24
N CYS A 52 8.67 1.46 -6.66
CA CYS A 52 7.43 2.02 -6.15
C CYS A 52 6.57 0.96 -5.46
N VAL A 53 5.96 1.28 -4.32
CA VAL A 53 4.83 0.54 -3.77
C VAL A 53 3.56 1.34 -4.04
N ILE A 54 2.54 0.64 -4.53
CA ILE A 54 1.23 1.22 -4.82
C ILE A 54 0.18 0.56 -3.93
N SER A 55 -0.83 1.32 -3.52
CA SER A 55 -1.97 0.79 -2.79
C SER A 55 -3.28 1.43 -3.25
N GLY A 56 -4.40 0.73 -3.05
CA GLY A 56 -5.69 1.30 -3.41
C GLY A 56 -6.89 0.41 -3.16
N LYS A 57 -7.90 0.59 -4.01
CA LYS A 57 -9.23 0.01 -3.84
C LYS A 57 -9.25 -1.49 -4.08
N GLY A 58 -10.09 -2.21 -3.34
CA GLY A 58 -10.31 -3.65 -3.48
C GLY A 58 -9.02 -4.47 -3.50
N GLY A 59 -8.10 -4.13 -2.59
CA GLY A 59 -6.91 -4.88 -2.25
C GLY A 59 -5.73 -4.65 -3.19
N VAL A 60 -5.74 -3.57 -4.00
CA VAL A 60 -4.56 -3.18 -4.76
C VAL A 60 -3.42 -2.92 -3.77
N LEU A 61 -2.37 -3.73 -3.85
CA LEU A 61 -1.14 -3.59 -3.08
C LEU A 61 0.00 -4.35 -3.78
N SER A 62 0.94 -3.61 -4.37
CA SER A 62 2.02 -4.18 -5.19
C SER A 62 3.28 -3.33 -5.12
N ALA A 63 4.44 -3.96 -5.28
CA ALA A 63 5.68 -3.28 -5.60
C ALA A 63 5.98 -3.38 -7.11
N LEU A 64 6.42 -2.27 -7.69
CA LEU A 64 6.72 -2.09 -9.10
C LEU A 64 8.15 -1.61 -9.26
N ASN A 65 8.85 -2.15 -10.25
CA ASN A 65 10.17 -1.69 -10.62
C ASN A 65 10.10 -0.26 -11.16
N GLY A 66 10.87 0.66 -10.59
CA GLY A 66 10.81 2.08 -10.95
C GLY A 66 11.39 2.40 -12.33
N ARG A 67 12.19 1.49 -12.90
CA ARG A 67 12.80 1.65 -14.23
C ARG A 67 11.81 1.41 -15.37
N ASP A 68 10.92 0.42 -15.22
CA ASP A 68 10.07 -0.05 -16.32
C ASP A 68 8.62 -0.37 -15.95
N GLY A 69 8.22 -0.24 -14.68
CA GLY A 69 6.86 -0.49 -14.21
C GLY A 69 6.49 -1.97 -14.12
N THR A 70 7.45 -2.89 -14.24
CA THR A 70 7.20 -4.33 -14.06
C THR A 70 6.91 -4.67 -12.60
N VAL A 71 6.10 -5.71 -12.35
CA VAL A 71 5.76 -6.13 -10.98
C VAL A 71 6.94 -6.84 -10.34
N ILE A 72 7.37 -6.37 -9.17
CA ILE A 72 8.32 -7.07 -8.29
C ILE A 72 7.55 -8.11 -7.48
N TRP A 73 6.49 -7.66 -6.78
CA TRP A 73 5.54 -8.52 -6.08
C TRP A 73 4.16 -7.87 -6.04
N GLU A 74 3.13 -8.69 -5.84
CA GLU A 74 1.73 -8.27 -5.72
C GLU A 74 1.05 -9.14 -4.66
N LEU A 75 0.30 -8.49 -3.76
CA LEU A 75 -0.51 -9.21 -2.78
C LEU A 75 -1.69 -9.87 -3.51
N LYS A 76 -1.71 -11.20 -3.55
CA LYS A 76 -2.80 -11.93 -4.19
C LYS A 76 -4.10 -11.66 -3.44
N LYS A 77 -5.14 -11.25 -4.18
CA LYS A 77 -6.48 -11.07 -3.64
C LYS A 77 -6.91 -12.35 -2.90
N PRO A 78 -7.29 -12.29 -1.62
CA PRO A 78 -7.88 -13.44 -0.95
C PRO A 78 -9.16 -13.87 -1.70
N PRO A 79 -9.53 -15.16 -1.70
CA PRO A 79 -10.70 -15.67 -2.42
C PRO A 79 -12.03 -15.16 -1.84
N THR A 80 -12.00 -14.31 -0.80
CA THR A 80 -13.17 -13.76 -0.16
C THR A 80 -13.80 -12.65 -1.02
N LYS A 81 -15.12 -12.46 -0.86
CA LYS A 81 -15.86 -11.36 -1.50
C LYS A 81 -15.65 -10.01 -0.80
N GLU A 82 -14.91 -10.00 0.29
CA GLU A 82 -14.68 -8.80 1.10
C GLU A 82 -13.63 -7.95 0.41
N GLU A 83 -14.03 -6.76 -0.03
CA GLU A 83 -13.12 -5.79 -0.62
C GLU A 83 -12.52 -4.96 0.50
N VAL A 84 -11.19 -4.96 0.57
CA VAL A 84 -10.41 -4.14 1.49
C VAL A 84 -9.84 -2.98 0.70
N ASP A 85 -10.04 -1.75 1.14
CA ASP A 85 -9.35 -0.59 0.56
C ASP A 85 -8.09 -0.29 1.38
N VAL A 86 -6.96 -0.15 0.69
CA VAL A 86 -5.67 0.21 1.30
C VAL A 86 -5.36 1.65 0.92
N TYR A 87 -5.72 2.58 1.81
CA TYR A 87 -5.64 4.02 1.55
C TYR A 87 -4.22 4.56 1.46
N ALA A 88 -3.27 3.88 2.10
CA ALA A 88 -1.94 4.37 2.35
C ALA A 88 -0.94 3.24 2.49
N VAL A 89 0.29 3.47 2.03
CA VAL A 89 1.47 2.66 2.35
C VAL A 89 2.61 3.62 2.64
N GLN A 90 3.53 3.23 3.51
CA GLN A 90 4.78 3.98 3.70
C GLN A 90 5.91 3.01 3.99
N PHE A 91 7.09 3.30 3.47
CA PHE A 91 8.28 2.59 3.91
C PHE A 91 8.67 2.98 5.34
N ILE A 92 9.11 1.99 6.10
CA ILE A 92 9.71 2.11 7.44
C ILE A 92 11.09 1.47 7.42
N GLY A 93 11.81 1.52 8.54
CA GLY A 93 13.11 0.83 8.59
C GLY A 93 12.95 -0.68 8.42
N ASP A 94 14.02 -1.31 7.97
CA ASP A 94 14.16 -2.76 7.87
C ASP A 94 13.92 -3.43 9.24
N VAL A 95 12.83 -4.19 9.36
CA VAL A 95 12.37 -4.86 10.59
C VAL A 95 12.86 -6.30 10.62
N ASP A 96 12.95 -6.98 9.47
CA ASP A 96 13.38 -8.38 9.38
C ASP A 96 14.85 -8.58 8.98
N TYR A 97 15.58 -7.48 8.79
CA TYR A 97 17.02 -7.40 8.53
C TYR A 97 17.45 -8.00 7.17
N ASP A 98 16.61 -7.88 6.14
CA ASP A 98 16.88 -8.37 4.77
C ASP A 98 17.52 -7.33 3.82
N LEU A 99 17.89 -6.17 4.38
CA LEU A 99 18.46 -4.99 3.72
C LEU A 99 17.47 -4.20 2.85
N VAL A 100 16.17 -4.49 2.89
CA VAL A 100 15.12 -3.70 2.25
C VAL A 100 14.23 -3.07 3.33
N PRO A 101 13.96 -1.75 3.25
CA PRO A 101 12.95 -1.10 4.07
C PRO A 101 11.58 -1.80 3.99
N ASP A 102 10.99 -2.10 5.14
CA ASP A 102 9.66 -2.72 5.23
C ASP A 102 8.53 -1.69 5.09
N ILE A 103 7.29 -2.15 5.02
CA ILE A 103 6.12 -1.30 4.73
C ILE A 103 5.17 -1.29 5.92
N LEU A 104 4.75 -0.09 6.33
CA LEU A 104 3.64 0.10 7.25
C LEU A 104 2.38 0.51 6.47
N THR A 105 1.26 -0.16 6.75
CA THR A 105 -0.03 0.17 6.14
C THR A 105 -1.17 -0.08 7.12
N THR A 106 -2.32 0.53 6.82
CA THR A 106 -3.58 0.31 7.51
C THR A 106 -4.65 -0.06 6.52
N HIS A 107 -5.60 -0.89 6.96
CA HIS A 107 -6.80 -1.15 6.20
C HIS A 107 -7.97 -1.47 7.13
N SER A 108 -9.18 -1.33 6.60
CA SER A 108 -10.39 -1.85 7.24
C SER A 108 -10.91 -3.04 6.45
N SER A 109 -11.23 -4.13 7.13
CA SER A 109 -11.90 -5.31 6.54
C SER A 109 -13.32 -5.44 7.11
N ILE A 110 -14.25 -5.97 6.33
CA ILE A 110 -15.63 -6.20 6.81
C ILE A 110 -15.70 -7.63 7.32
N GLN A 111 -15.77 -7.83 8.64
CA GLN A 111 -15.94 -9.15 9.23
C GLN A 111 -17.29 -9.23 9.94
N GLY A 112 -18.14 -10.18 9.53
CA GLY A 112 -19.46 -10.37 10.15
C GLY A 112 -20.40 -9.16 9.99
N GLY A 113 -20.20 -8.35 8.95
CA GLY A 113 -20.99 -7.15 8.68
C GLY A 113 -20.56 -5.92 9.48
N GLN A 114 -19.40 -5.95 10.14
CA GLN A 114 -18.81 -4.81 10.83
C GLN A 114 -17.40 -4.55 10.28
N ALA A 115 -17.08 -3.28 10.03
CA ALA A 115 -15.76 -2.90 9.55
C ALA A 115 -14.76 -2.86 10.72
N GLN A 116 -13.70 -3.66 10.64
CA GLN A 116 -12.63 -3.74 11.62
C GLN A 116 -11.32 -3.21 11.05
N GLY A 117 -10.67 -2.31 11.79
CA GLY A 117 -9.38 -1.74 11.40
C GLY A 117 -8.21 -2.64 11.76
N HIS A 118 -7.17 -2.61 10.91
CA HIS A 118 -5.91 -3.30 11.13
C HIS A 118 -4.72 -2.41 10.75
N LEU A 119 -3.64 -2.53 11.52
CA LEU A 119 -2.31 -2.03 11.20
C LEU A 119 -1.42 -3.22 10.83
N LEU A 120 -0.69 -3.12 9.72
CA LEU A 120 0.15 -4.18 9.19
C LEU A 120 1.56 -3.68 8.93
N ILE A 121 2.54 -4.51 9.27
CA ILE A 121 3.90 -4.42 8.76
C ILE A 121 4.07 -5.52 7.73
N LEU A 122 4.53 -5.16 6.54
CA LEU A 122 4.78 -6.06 5.43
C LEU A 122 6.27 -6.04 5.08
N ASN A 123 6.82 -7.20 4.71
CA ASN A 123 8.18 -7.28 4.21
C ASN A 123 8.28 -6.49 2.89
N GLY A 124 9.21 -5.55 2.79
CA GLY A 124 9.35 -4.67 1.63
C GLY A 124 9.76 -5.38 0.34
N ARG A 125 10.49 -6.49 0.46
CA ARG A 125 11.00 -7.29 -0.66
C ARG A 125 9.97 -8.24 -1.27
N SER A 126 9.00 -8.71 -0.49
CA SER A 126 8.10 -9.81 -0.88
C SER A 126 6.61 -9.50 -0.69
N GLY A 127 6.28 -8.47 0.08
CA GLY A 127 4.90 -8.13 0.46
C GLY A 127 4.28 -9.07 1.49
N SER A 128 5.03 -10.02 2.08
CA SER A 128 4.50 -10.91 3.12
C SER A 128 4.24 -10.18 4.43
N VAL A 129 3.18 -10.56 5.15
CA VAL A 129 2.88 -9.95 6.45
C VAL A 129 3.94 -10.36 7.49
N LEU A 130 4.61 -9.37 8.07
CA LEU A 130 5.56 -9.53 9.19
C LEU A 130 4.85 -9.39 10.54
N ALA A 131 3.94 -8.43 10.65
CA ALA A 131 3.14 -8.21 11.85
C ALA A 131 1.76 -7.65 11.51
N GLN A 132 0.77 -7.97 12.34
CA GLN A 132 -0.57 -7.42 12.24
C GLN A 132 -1.15 -7.20 13.63
N VAL A 133 -1.81 -6.07 13.83
CA VAL A 133 -2.57 -5.78 15.05
C VAL A 133 -3.91 -5.15 14.68
N ALA A 134 -4.96 -5.49 15.43
CA ALA A 134 -6.25 -4.81 15.31
C ALA A 134 -6.15 -3.41 15.91
N THR A 135 -6.92 -2.48 15.36
CA THR A 135 -7.11 -1.17 16.00
C THR A 135 -7.79 -1.32 17.36
N PRO A 136 -7.60 -0.37 18.28
CA PRO A 136 -8.34 -0.35 19.54
C PRO A 136 -9.84 -0.45 19.31
N ASN A 137 -10.52 -1.28 20.10
CA ASN A 137 -11.95 -1.59 19.97
C ASN A 137 -12.40 -2.07 18.57
N TYR A 138 -11.47 -2.49 17.71
CA TYR A 138 -11.73 -2.82 16.30
C TYR A 138 -12.29 -1.64 15.48
N GLU A 139 -12.03 -0.40 15.91
CA GLU A 139 -12.49 0.79 15.20
C GLU A 139 -11.92 0.85 13.78
N SER A 140 -12.74 1.17 12.78
CA SER A 140 -12.27 1.24 11.40
C SER A 140 -11.19 2.31 11.21
N VAL A 141 -10.34 2.13 10.21
CA VAL A 141 -9.31 3.08 9.78
C VAL A 141 -9.45 3.34 8.27
N TYR A 142 -9.41 4.61 7.91
CA TYR A 142 -9.47 5.11 6.52
C TYR A 142 -8.38 6.16 6.24
N SER A 143 -7.43 6.31 7.15
CA SER A 143 -6.39 7.33 7.14
C SER A 143 -4.99 6.72 7.02
N HIS A 144 -4.03 7.56 6.64
CA HIS A 144 -2.62 7.19 6.53
C HIS A 144 -2.01 7.15 7.95
N PRO A 145 -1.38 6.04 8.39
CA PRO A 145 -0.66 6.01 9.66
C PRO A 145 0.58 6.92 9.58
N VAL A 146 0.95 7.59 10.67
CA VAL A 146 2.10 8.49 10.71
C VAL A 146 3.17 7.92 11.63
N VAL A 147 4.39 7.76 11.11
CA VAL A 147 5.55 7.37 11.93
C VAL A 147 6.26 8.62 12.43
N THR A 148 6.53 8.70 13.72
CA THR A 148 7.33 9.77 14.33
C THR A 148 8.25 9.21 15.43
N VAL A 149 9.07 10.08 16.04
CA VAL A 149 10.03 9.71 17.07
C VAL A 149 9.53 10.16 18.43
N GLY A 150 9.48 9.22 19.38
CA GLY A 150 9.09 9.46 20.75
C GLY A 150 10.20 10.12 21.59
N PRO A 151 9.88 10.53 22.83
CA PRO A 151 10.83 11.21 23.72
C PRO A 151 12.07 10.38 24.09
N ASP A 152 11.97 9.05 24.02
CA ASP A 152 13.04 8.10 24.29
C ASP A 152 13.88 7.76 23.03
N GLY A 153 13.57 8.39 21.89
CA GLY A 153 14.19 8.09 20.60
C GLY A 153 13.60 6.87 19.89
N GLY A 154 12.63 6.19 20.50
CA GLY A 154 11.89 5.09 19.87
C GLY A 154 10.97 5.59 18.75
N ARG A 155 10.63 4.72 17.80
CA ARG A 155 9.63 5.04 16.78
C ARG A 155 8.23 4.78 17.33
N ILE A 156 7.33 5.74 17.14
CA ILE A 156 5.91 5.63 17.47
C ILE A 156 5.09 5.76 16.20
N VAL A 157 3.97 5.03 16.16
CA VAL A 157 3.01 5.08 15.06
C VAL A 157 1.76 5.75 15.59
N LEU A 158 1.40 6.89 15.00
CA LEU A 158 0.17 7.59 15.27
C LEU A 158 -0.90 7.15 14.27
N LEU A 159 -2.10 6.87 14.77
CA LEU A 159 -3.22 6.37 14.01
C LEU A 159 -4.51 7.09 14.37
N SER A 160 -5.24 7.57 13.37
CA SER A 160 -6.63 7.97 13.56
C SER A 160 -7.58 6.87 13.11
N THR A 161 -8.61 6.66 13.91
CA THR A 161 -9.66 5.67 13.67
C THR A 161 -11.03 6.36 13.65
N GLY A 162 -12.05 5.61 13.26
CA GLY A 162 -13.42 6.08 13.12
C GLY A 162 -13.92 5.94 11.69
N SER A 163 -15.20 6.25 11.50
CA SER A 163 -15.86 6.20 10.20
C SER A 163 -16.88 7.34 10.08
N ILE A 164 -17.59 7.40 8.96
CA ILE A 164 -18.74 8.31 8.85
C ILE A 164 -19.92 7.86 9.74
N GLU A 165 -19.94 6.59 10.15
CA GLU A 165 -21.04 5.97 10.90
C GLU A 165 -20.71 5.78 12.39
N SER A 166 -19.44 5.94 12.78
CA SER A 166 -18.97 5.69 14.13
C SER A 166 -17.88 6.69 14.55
N PRO A 167 -17.87 7.13 15.83
CA PRO A 167 -16.72 7.87 16.35
C PRO A 167 -15.46 7.01 16.31
N GLY A 168 -14.32 7.64 16.50
CA GLY A 168 -13.06 6.94 16.74
C GLY A 168 -12.09 7.78 17.55
N GLY A 169 -10.87 7.28 17.72
CA GLY A 169 -9.81 7.91 18.48
C GLY A 169 -8.57 8.26 17.66
N LEU A 170 -7.72 9.08 18.26
CA LEU A 170 -6.30 9.20 17.91
C LEU A 170 -5.51 8.34 18.89
N TYR A 171 -4.67 7.47 18.36
CA TYR A 171 -3.82 6.53 19.09
C TYR A 171 -2.36 6.73 18.71
#